data_AF-A0A3N4ZFI5-F1
#
_entry.id   AF-A0A3N4ZFI5-F1
#
_cell.length_a   1.000
_cell.length_b   1.000
_cell.length_c   1.000
_cell.angle_alpha   90.00
_cell.angle_beta   90.00
_cell.angle_gamma   90.00
#
_symmetry.space_group_name_H-M   'P 1'
#
loop_
_entity.id
_entity.type
_entity.pdbx_description
1 polymer ?
#
loop_
_entity_poly.entity_id
_entity_poly.type
_entity_poly.pdbx_seq_one_letter_code
_entity_poly.pdbx_strand_id
1 'polypeptide(L)' 'MAIGGYADVMTDVVDSDELLRRIQRARACAQQEKRRWRAQGEGLGADEPEAREAAVRTLAYEAVLRVLDEILTPGKAG' A
#
# COMPACT_ATOMS: atom_id res chain seq x y z
N MET A 1 28.35 35.44 -11.08
CA MET A 1 27.35 34.96 -12.05
C MET A 1 27.33 33.44 -11.97
N ALA A 2 26.13 32.89 -11.75
CA ALA A 2 25.74 31.46 -11.75
C ALA A 2 26.41 30.51 -10.74
N ILE A 3 25.80 30.46 -9.55
CA ILE A 3 25.72 29.27 -8.68
C ILE A 3 24.88 28.24 -9.46
N GLY A 4 25.45 27.09 -9.82
CA GLY A 4 24.69 26.10 -10.59
C GLY A 4 25.55 24.90 -10.96
N GLY A 5 25.72 23.96 -10.02
CA GLY A 5 26.49 22.74 -10.29
C GLY A 5 26.46 21.69 -9.19
N TYR A 6 25.44 21.67 -8.34
CA TYR A 6 25.28 20.67 -7.27
C TYR A 6 23.84 20.12 -7.20
N ALA A 7 23.15 20.01 -8.34
CA ALA A 7 21.76 19.55 -8.39
C ALA A 7 21.56 18.29 -9.24
N ASP A 8 22.61 17.51 -9.52
CA ASP A 8 22.52 16.38 -10.47
C ASP A 8 23.04 15.03 -9.92
N VAL A 9 23.58 14.95 -8.70
CA VAL A 9 24.14 13.69 -8.14
C VAL A 9 23.66 13.37 -6.72
N MET A 10 22.62 14.05 -6.23
CA MET A 10 21.88 13.61 -5.05
C MET A 10 20.69 12.77 -5.51
N THR A 11 20.94 11.51 -5.83
CA THR A 11 19.88 10.49 -5.77
C THR A 11 19.34 10.57 -4.35
N ASP A 12 18.17 11.19 -4.18
CA ASP A 12 17.55 11.59 -2.91
C ASP A 12 17.74 10.48 -1.88
N VAL A 13 18.70 10.65 -0.97
CA VAL A 13 18.87 9.74 0.17
C VAL A 13 17.66 10.02 1.04
N VAL A 14 16.60 9.29 0.76
CA VAL A 14 15.34 9.40 1.49
C VAL A 14 15.67 9.06 2.94
N ASP A 15 15.44 10.01 3.85
CA ASP A 15 15.58 9.76 5.28
C ASP A 15 14.71 8.54 5.64
N SER A 16 15.19 7.72 6.59
CA SER A 16 14.44 6.58 7.09
C SER A 16 13.04 6.99 7.57
N ASP A 17 12.88 8.22 8.09
CA ASP A 17 11.58 8.78 8.48
C ASP A 17 10.66 9.02 7.28
N GLU A 18 11.20 9.47 6.15
CA GLU A 18 10.41 9.68 4.94
C GLU A 18 10.04 8.34 4.29
N LEU A 19 10.92 7.33 4.32
CA LEU A 19 10.57 5.96 3.92
C LEU A 19 9.46 5.40 4.81
N LEU A 20 9.57 5.56 6.13
CA LEU A 20 8.57 5.11 7.08
C LEU A 20 7.22 5.81 6.84
N ARG A 21 7.21 7.12 6.61
CA ARG A 21 5.99 7.88 6.25
C ARG A 21 5.36 7.36 4.97
N ARG A 22 6.14 7.09 3.92
CA ARG A 22 5.64 6.54 2.65
C ARG A 22 5.04 5.15 2.83
N ILE A 23 5.70 4.28 3.60
CA ILE A 23 5.21 2.92 3.90
C ILE A 23 3.92 2.99 4.72
N GLN A 24 3.86 3.81 5.77
CA GLN A 24 2.66 4.01 6.57
C GLN A 24 1.49 4.58 5.74
N ARG A 25 1.78 5.52 4.84
CA ARG A 25 0.78 6.06 3.90
C ARG A 25 0.27 4.97 2.94
N ALA A 26 1.17 4.15 2.39
CA ALA A 26 0.80 3.03 1.52
C ALA A 26 -0.08 2.01 2.28
N ARG A 27 0.25 1.71 3.53
CA ARG A 27 -0.53 0.84 4.41
C ARG A 27 -1.93 1.41 4.68
N ALA A 28 -2.03 2.70 5.01
CA ALA A 28 -3.32 3.36 5.23
C ALA A 28 -4.20 3.31 3.96
N CYS A 29 -3.60 3.55 2.79
CA CYS A 29 -4.25 3.43 1.49
C CYS A 29 -4.75 1.99 1.24
N ALA A 30 -3.89 0.98 1.40
CA ALA A 30 -4.26 -0.43 1.21
C ALA A 30 -5.38 -0.87 2.17
N GLN A 31 -5.37 -0.38 3.42
CA GLN A 31 -6.43 -0.65 4.40
C GLN A 31 -7.76 -0.01 4.00
N GLN A 32 -7.73 1.20 3.44
CA GLN A 32 -8.93 1.88 2.94
C GLN A 32 -9.50 1.14 1.72
N GLU A 33 -8.66 0.80 0.75
CA GLU A 33 -9.09 0.09 -0.46
C GLU A 33 -9.63 -1.31 -0.12
N LYS A 34 -8.96 -2.07 0.76
CA LYS A 34 -9.48 -3.36 1.26
C LYS A 34 -10.89 -3.22 1.83
N ARG A 35 -11.14 -2.20 2.65
CA ARG A 35 -12.47 -1.96 3.24
C ARG A 35 -13.50 -1.58 2.18
N ARG A 36 -13.11 -0.75 1.21
CA ARG A 36 -13.96 -0.36 0.09
C ARG A 36 -14.40 -1.57 -0.74
N TRP A 37 -13.45 -2.40 -1.18
CA TRP A 37 -13.74 -3.59 -1.98
C TRP A 37 -14.56 -4.62 -1.21
N ARG A 38 -14.28 -4.79 0.08
CA ARG A 38 -15.09 -5.67 0.94
C ARG A 38 -16.54 -5.19 1.03
N ALA A 39 -16.76 -3.89 1.30
CA ALA A 39 -18.10 -3.31 1.38
C ALA A 39 -18.85 -3.38 0.03
N GLN A 40 -18.14 -3.24 -1.09
CA GLN A 40 -18.72 -3.41 -2.42
C GLN A 40 -19.16 -4.87 -2.67
N GLY A 41 -18.39 -5.86 -2.20
CA GLY A 41 -18.73 -7.28 -2.32
C GLY A 41 -19.92 -7.72 -1.47
N GLU A 42 -20.15 -7.08 -0.32
CA GLU A 42 -21.22 -7.45 0.63
C GLU A 42 -22.65 -7.26 0.08
N GLY A 43 -22.82 -6.43 -0.96
CA GLY A 43 -24.11 -6.18 -1.60
C GLY A 43 -24.38 -6.97 -2.88
N LEU A 44 -23.42 -7.80 -3.32
CA LEU A 44 -23.48 -8.50 -4.61
C LEU A 44 -23.82 -9.98 -4.44
N GLY A 45 -24.54 -10.53 -5.41
CA GLY A 45 -24.78 -11.97 -5.51
C GLY A 45 -23.48 -12.73 -5.80
N ALA A 46 -23.36 -13.95 -5.28
CA ALA A 46 -22.13 -14.75 -5.39
C ALA A 46 -21.70 -15.07 -6.83
N ASP A 47 -22.65 -15.11 -7.77
CA ASP A 47 -22.40 -15.38 -9.19
C ASP A 47 -22.10 -14.11 -10.01
N GLU A 48 -22.16 -12.93 -9.39
CA GLU A 48 -21.84 -11.67 -10.07
C GLU A 48 -20.33 -11.53 -10.29
N PRO A 49 -19.88 -11.19 -11.51
CA PRO A 49 -18.45 -11.02 -11.78
C PRO A 49 -17.82 -9.92 -10.91
N GLU A 50 -18.59 -8.92 -10.53
CA GLU A 50 -18.21 -7.85 -9.60
C GLU A 50 -17.95 -8.40 -8.18
N ALA A 51 -18.68 -9.43 -7.73
CA ALA A 51 -18.44 -10.07 -6.44
C ALA A 51 -17.09 -10.81 -6.45
N ARG A 52 -16.79 -11.49 -7.55
CA ARG A 52 -15.47 -12.12 -7.76
C ARG A 52 -14.36 -11.09 -7.80
N GLU A 53 -14.54 -9.97 -8.51
CA GLU A 53 -13.55 -8.90 -8.54
C GLU A 53 -13.31 -8.32 -7.15
N ALA A 54 -14.39 -8.01 -6.41
CA ALA A 54 -14.31 -7.50 -5.05
C ALA A 54 -13.55 -8.45 -4.11
N ALA A 55 -13.77 -9.77 -4.24
CA ALA A 55 -13.04 -10.78 -3.48
C ALA A 55 -11.54 -10.80 -3.83
N VAL A 56 -11.20 -10.80 -5.13
CA VAL A 56 -9.80 -10.79 -5.59
C VAL A 56 -9.07 -9.53 -5.13
N ARG A 57 -9.70 -8.36 -5.27
CA ARG A 57 -9.15 -7.08 -4.81
C ARG A 57 -8.93 -7.08 -3.29
N THR A 58 -9.90 -7.58 -2.53
CA THR A 58 -9.79 -7.71 -1.06
C THR A 58 -8.58 -8.56 -0.66
N LEU A 59 -8.39 -9.72 -1.31
CA LEU A 59 -7.25 -10.60 -1.07
C LEU A 59 -5.92 -9.94 -1.47
N ALA A 60 -5.89 -9.23 -2.59
CA ALA A 60 -4.68 -8.53 -3.05
C ALA A 60 -4.23 -7.46 -2.05
N TYR A 61 -5.15 -6.61 -1.57
CA TYR A 61 -4.81 -5.60 -0.55
C TYR A 61 -4.44 -6.24 0.79
N GLU A 62 -5.03 -7.39 1.14
CA GLU A 62 -4.61 -8.13 2.33
C GLU A 62 -3.17 -8.64 2.23
N ALA A 63 -2.77 -9.20 1.08
CA ALA A 63 -1.40 -9.64 0.87
C ALA A 63 -0.40 -8.46 0.96
N VAL A 64 -0.74 -7.32 0.36
CA VAL A 64 0.05 -6.08 0.47
C VAL A 64 0.18 -5.65 1.94
N LEU A 65 -0.91 -5.65 2.69
CA LEU A 65 -0.89 -5.29 4.11
C LEU A 65 0.02 -6.21 4.93
N ARG A 66 0.01 -7.52 4.67
CA ARG A 66 0.92 -8.47 5.35
C ARG A 66 2.39 -8.16 5.08
N VAL A 67 2.74 -7.89 3.81
CA VAL A 67 4.11 -7.54 3.44
C VAL A 67 4.55 -6.22 4.10
N LEU A 68 3.69 -5.20 4.07
CA LEU A 68 3.97 -3.92 4.74
C LEU A 68 4.07 -4.08 6.26
N ASP A 69 3.24 -4.93 6.86
CA ASP A 69 3.28 -5.23 8.28
C ASP A 69 4.57 -5.95 8.69
N GLU A 70 5.06 -6.88 7.87
CA GLU A 70 6.35 -7.54 8.10
C GLU A 70 7.53 -6.57 7.98
N ILE A 71 7.49 -5.64 7.01
CA ILE A 71 8.51 -4.59 6.86
C ILE A 71 8.53 -3.65 8.08
N LEU A 72 7.35 -3.27 8.58
CA LEU A 72 7.22 -2.36 9.73
C LEU A 72 7.46 -3.05 11.08
N THR A 73 7.14 -4.34 11.17
CA THR A 73 7.22 -5.13 12.39
C THR A 73 7.62 -6.56 11.99
N PRO A 74 8.93 -6.81 11.87
CA PRO A 74 9.42 -8.14 11.52
C PRO A 74 8.91 -9.21 12.48
N GLY A 75 8.46 -10.34 11.95
CA GLY A 75 7.85 -11.44 12.71
C GLY A 75 6.35 -11.29 12.97
N LYS A 76 5.67 -10.32 12.34
CA LYS A 76 4.21 -10.13 12.47
C LYS A 76 3.43 -10.95 11.45
N ALA A 77 4.01 -11.27 10.30
CA ALA A 77 3.38 -12.08 9.26
C ALA A 77 3.70 -13.59 9.35
N GLY A 78 4.52 -13.99 10.34
CA GLY A 78 4.95 -15.37 10.60
C GLY A 78 4.00 -16.14 11.50
#